data_AF-A0A6B3GUX5-F1
#
_entry.id   AF-A0A6B3GUX5-F1
#
_cell.length_a   1.000
_cell.length_b   1.000
_cell.length_c   1.000
_cell.angle_alpha   90.00
_cell.angle_beta   90.00
_cell.angle_gamma   90.00
#
_symmetry.space_group_name_H-M   'P 1'
#
loop_
_entity.id
_entity.type
_entity.pdbx_description
1 polymer ?
#
loop_
_entity_poly.entity_id
_entity_poly.type
_entity_poly.pdbx_seq_one_letter_code
_entity_poly.pdbx_strand_id
1 'polypeptide(L)' 'GTVFLVSHNNKSIRDTCDRALWLEKGELLMDGPTEEVLKAYERETGK' A
#
# COMPACT_ATOMS: atom_id res chain seq x y z
N GLY A 1 -21.07 -2.23 2.31
CA GLY A 1 -20.03 -2.87 3.14
C GLY A 1 -18.67 -2.38 2.68
N THR A 2 -17.73 -2.24 3.60
CA THR A 2 -16.36 -1.80 3.26
C THR A 2 -15.43 -3.00 3.36
N VAL A 3 -14.53 -3.14 2.39
CA VAL A 3 -13.52 -4.20 2.36
C VAL A 3 -12.15 -3.56 2.54
N PHE A 4 -11.37 -4.10 3.47
CA PHE A 4 -9.95 -3.79 3.60
C PHE A 4 -9.15 -5.04 3.26
N LEU A 5 -8.25 -4.92 2.28
CA LEU A 5 -7.28 -5.96 1.95
C LEU A 5 -5.93 -5.58 2.60
N VAL A 6 -5.43 -6.44 3.48
CA VAL A 6 -4.09 -6.31 4.08
C VAL A 6 -3.26 -7.50 3.63
N SER A 7 -2.12 -7.24 2.99
CA SER A 7 -1.24 -8.26 2.44
C SER A 7 0.20 -7.77 2.47
N HIS A 8 1.15 -8.71 2.57
CA HIS A 8 2.58 -8.43 2.36
C HIS A 8 3.02 -8.68 0.91
N ASN A 9 2.10 -9.11 0.04
CA ASN A 9 2.36 -9.32 -1.37
C ASN A 9 1.89 -8.10 -2.17
N ASN A 10 2.84 -7.26 -2.59
CA ASN A 10 2.56 -6.06 -3.39
C ASN A 10 1.82 -6.38 -4.70
N LYS A 11 2.05 -7.55 -5.31
CA LYS A 11 1.33 -7.96 -6.52
C LYS A 11 -0.17 -8.14 -6.25
N SER A 12 -0.54 -8.81 -5.16
CA SER A 12 -1.96 -8.97 -4.79
C SER A 12 -2.65 -7.64 -4.51
N ILE A 13 -1.92 -6.68 -3.94
CA ILE A 13 -2.45 -5.32 -3.68
C ILE A 13 -2.70 -4.61 -5.01
N ARG A 14 -1.76 -4.65 -5.95
CA ARG A 14 -1.91 -4.08 -7.30
C ARG A 14 -3.09 -4.70 -8.07
N ASP A 15 -3.25 -6.01 -7.99
CA ASP A 15 -4.28 -6.73 -8.75
C ASP A 15 -5.70 -6.50 -8.20
N THR A 16 -5.84 -6.04 -6.94
CA THR A 16 -7.15 -6.00 -6.24
C THR A 16 -7.58 -4.61 -5.80
N CYS A 17 -6.65 -3.67 -5.61
CA CYS A 17 -6.93 -2.35 -5.01
C CYS A 17 -6.53 -1.20 -5.93
N ASP A 18 -7.41 -0.19 -6.06
CA ASP A 18 -7.10 1.06 -6.77
C ASP A 18 -6.47 2.13 -5.85
N ARG A 19 -6.65 2.00 -4.54
CA ARG A 19 -6.11 2.89 -3.50
C ARG A 19 -5.43 2.07 -2.40
N ALA A 20 -4.32 2.57 -1.88
CA ALA A 20 -3.57 1.96 -0.78
C ALA A 20 -3.28 2.98 0.32
N LEU A 21 -3.13 2.46 1.54
CA LEU A 21 -2.65 3.19 2.71
C LEU A 21 -1.33 2.56 3.14
N TRP A 22 -0.31 3.38 3.34
CA TRP A 22 0.96 2.94 3.90
C TRP A 22 1.09 3.44 5.33
N LEU A 23 1.15 2.48 6.25
CA LEU A 23 1.38 2.69 7.67
C LEU A 23 2.80 2.22 8.04
N GLU A 24 3.52 3.03 8.81
CA GLU A 24 4.84 2.68 9.37
C GLU A 24 4.87 3.13 10.83
N LYS A 25 5.23 2.23 11.75
CA LYS A 25 5.33 2.51 13.20
C LYS A 25 4.10 3.20 13.82
N GLY A 26 2.92 2.92 13.29
CA GLY A 26 1.66 3.51 13.77
C GLY A 26 1.30 4.85 13.15
N GLU A 27 2.10 5.36 12.21
CA GLU A 27 1.82 6.59 11.47
C GLU A 27 1.41 6.31 10.02
N LEU A 28 0.48 7.11 9.49
CA LEU A 28 0.09 7.09 8.08
C LEU A 28 1.04 7.95 7.28
N LEU A 29 1.95 7.30 6.55
CA LEU A 29 2.93 7.99 5.72
C LEU A 29 2.36 8.39 4.35
N MET A 30 1.48 7.57 3.78
CA MET A 30 0.90 7.86 2.47
C MET A 30 -0.49 7.23 2.29
N ASP A 31 -1.33 7.94 1.56
CA ASP A 31 -2.68 7.56 1.17
C ASP A 31 -2.91 8.04 -0.26
N GLY A 32 -3.20 7.13 -1.18
CA GLY A 32 -3.36 7.50 -2.58
C GLY A 32 -3.50 6.31 -3.52
N PRO A 33 -3.37 6.55 -4.84
CA PRO A 33 -3.40 5.49 -5.86
C PRO A 33 -2.38 4.39 -5.55
N THR A 34 -2.79 3.13 -5.69
CA THR A 34 -1.97 1.96 -5.32
C THR A 34 -0.56 2.02 -5.91
N GLU A 35 -0.41 2.38 -7.18
CA GLU A 35 0.89 2.46 -7.84
C GLU A 35 1.81 3.54 -7.27
N GLU A 36 1.26 4.68 -6.82
CA GLU A 36 2.06 5.76 -6.25
C GLU A 36 2.54 5.38 -4.84
N VAL A 37 1.63 4.82 -4.04
CA VAL A 37 1.92 4.40 -2.66
C VAL A 37 2.92 3.24 -2.65
N LEU A 38 2.71 2.21 -3.48
CA LEU A 38 3.62 1.07 -3.52
C LEU A 38 5.01 1.46 -4.06
N LYS A 39 5.11 2.34 -5.05
CA LYS A 39 6.43 2.84 -5.51
C LYS A 39 7.18 3.59 -4.41
N ALA A 40 6.47 4.40 -3.61
CA ALA A 40 7.07 5.09 -2.48
C ALA A 40 7.55 4.10 -1.40
N TYR A 41 6.70 3.12 -1.06
CA TYR A 41 6.98 2.06 -0.10
C TYR A 41 8.19 1.19 -0.51
N GLU A 42 8.24 0.73 -1.77
CA GLU A 42 9.33 -0.11 -2.30
C GLU A 42 10.68 0.63 -2.27
N ARG A 43 10.66 1.92 -2.64
CA ARG A 43 11.85 2.79 -2.57
C ARG A 43 12.36 3.00 -1.15
N GLU A 44 11.49 3.11 -0.16
CA GLU A 44 11.89 3.34 1.24
C GLU A 44 12.30 2.05 1.96
N THR A 45 11.61 0.95 1.70
CA THR A 45 11.81 -0.32 2.42
C THR A 45 12.77 -1.30 1.73
N GLY A 46 13.17 -1.03 0.48
CA GLY A 46 14.06 -1.88 -0.30
C GLY A 46 13.45 -3.24 -0.66
N LYS A 47 12.12 -3.34 -0.68
CA LYS A 47 11.34 -4.53 -1.02
C LYS A 47 10.69 -4.42 -2.39
#